data_AF-A0A7J2VWB4-F1
#
_entry.id   AF-A0A7J2VWB4-F1
#
_cell.length_a   1.000
_cell.length_b   1.000
_cell.length_c   1.000
_cell.angle_alpha   90.00
_cell.angle_beta   90.00
_cell.angle_gamma   90.00
#
_symmetry.space_group_name_H-M   'P 1'
#
loop_
_entity.id
_entity.type
_entity.pdbx_description
1 polymer ?
#
loop_
_entity_poly.entity_id
_entity_poly.type
_entity_poly.pdbx_seq_one_letter_code
_entity_poly.pdbx_strand_id
1 'polypeptide(L)'
;MIIAIAILAILFMLGLGPFSGEGGASTCKSRILKACGKYEMSGDIKAFQEVPSTCAGTLGDASKTFNNCVSGNSDSCRNLCDWIKSGG
;
A
#
# COMPACT_ATOMS: atom_id res chain seq x y z
N MET A 1 20.89 23.82 9.98
CA MET A 1 20.02 23.74 8.78
C MET A 1 20.47 22.68 7.77
N ILE A 2 21.78 22.51 7.51
CA ILE A 2 22.32 21.55 6.52
C ILE A 2 21.97 20.08 6.83
N ILE A 3 21.95 19.69 8.11
CA ILE A 3 21.71 18.31 8.57
C ILE A 3 20.26 17.86 8.27
N ALA A 4 19.27 18.77 8.33
CA ALA A 4 17.88 18.44 8.06
C ALA A 4 17.63 18.09 6.57
N ILE A 5 18.39 18.72 5.67
CA ILE A 5 18.27 18.52 4.22
C ILE A 5 18.81 17.14 3.83
N ALA A 6 19.89 16.70 4.48
CA ALA A 6 20.47 15.37 4.25
C ALA A 6 19.51 14.25 4.66
N ILE A 7 18.82 14.40 5.81
CA ILE A 7 17.84 13.42 6.30
C ILE A 7 16.64 13.34 5.34
N LEU A 8 16.16 14.50 4.86
CA LEU A 8 15.07 14.56 3.86
C LEU A 8 15.46 13.89 2.54
N ALA A 9 16.71 14.04 2.08
CA ALA A 9 17.20 13.39 0.85
C ALA A 9 17.34 11.87 1.00
N ILE A 10 17.73 11.38 2.18
CA ILE A 10 17.81 9.93 2.47
C ILE A 10 16.40 9.33 2.55
N LEU A 11 15.45 10.03 3.16
CA LEU A 11 14.03 9.65 3.16
C LEU A 11 13.48 9.63 1.73
N PHE A 12 13.85 10.58 0.88
CA PHE A 12 13.44 10.61 -0.52
C PHE A 12 13.99 9.42 -1.33
N MET A 13 15.26 9.04 -1.12
CA MET A 13 15.88 7.86 -1.75
C MET A 13 15.35 6.52 -1.22
N LEU A 14 14.87 6.48 0.03
CA LEU A 14 14.20 5.32 0.63
C LEU A 14 12.69 5.25 0.30
N GLY A 15 12.18 6.18 -0.53
CA GLY A 15 10.75 6.22 -0.91
C GLY A 15 9.81 6.72 0.21
N LEU A 16 10.37 7.42 1.20
CA LEU A 16 9.71 8.12 2.30
C LEU A 16 9.75 9.66 2.11
N GLY A 17 9.73 10.13 0.86
CA GLY A 17 9.50 11.55 0.59
C GLY A 17 8.08 11.96 1.01
N PRO A 18 7.85 13.23 1.42
CA PRO A 18 6.49 13.74 1.54
C PRO A 18 5.85 13.62 0.16
N PHE A 19 4.76 12.85 0.08
CA PHE A 19 3.99 12.61 -1.14
C PHE A 19 3.38 13.92 -1.67
N SER A 20 4.21 14.79 -2.25
CA SER A 20 3.78 15.75 -3.26
C SER A 20 3.84 14.99 -4.58
N GLY A 21 2.76 14.30 -4.88
CA GLY A 21 2.67 13.49 -6.08
C GLY A 21 1.23 13.36 -6.47
N GLU A 22 0.90 14.01 -7.57
CA GLU A 22 -0.26 13.81 -8.44
C GLU A 22 -0.37 12.35 -8.98
N GLY A 23 0.22 11.37 -8.29
CA GLY A 23 0.32 9.94 -8.61
C GLY A 23 0.06 9.00 -7.43
N GLY A 24 -0.52 9.48 -6.32
CA GLY A 24 -0.79 8.68 -5.11
C GLY A 24 -1.65 7.43 -5.34
N ALA A 25 -2.68 7.51 -6.20
CA ALA A 25 -3.55 6.38 -6.51
C ALA A 25 -2.83 5.26 -7.26
N SER A 26 -2.04 5.62 -8.27
CA SER A 26 -1.31 4.69 -9.13
C SER A 26 -0.22 3.94 -8.36
N THR A 27 0.48 4.64 -7.47
CA THR A 27 1.49 4.02 -6.59
C THR A 27 0.85 3.10 -5.56
N CYS A 28 -0.27 3.51 -4.95
CA CYS A 28 -0.98 2.68 -3.97
C CYS A 28 -1.56 1.41 -4.57
N LYS A 29 -2.23 1.52 -5.73
CA LYS A 29 -2.73 0.37 -6.48
C LYS A 29 -1.61 -0.62 -6.82
N SER A 30 -0.45 -0.11 -7.26
CA SER A 30 0.72 -0.95 -7.58
C SER A 30 1.32 -1.63 -6.35
N ARG A 31 1.39 -0.92 -5.19
CA ARG A 31 1.84 -1.52 -3.93
C ARG A 31 0.92 -2.64 -3.44
N ILE A 32 -0.39 -2.43 -3.54
CA ILE A 32 -1.38 -3.44 -3.13
C ILE A 32 -1.36 -4.63 -4.11
N LEU A 33 -1.22 -4.41 -5.42
CA LEU A 33 -1.00 -5.49 -6.40
C LEU A 33 0.24 -6.32 -6.06
N LYS A 34 1.33 -5.67 -5.65
CA LYS A 34 2.54 -6.35 -5.21
C LYS A 34 2.33 -7.17 -3.93
N ALA A 35 1.57 -6.62 -2.97
CA ALA A 35 1.18 -7.34 -1.76
C ALA A 35 0.30 -8.56 -2.08
N CYS A 36 -0.64 -8.42 -3.02
CA CYS A 36 -1.46 -9.50 -3.53
C CYS A 36 -0.64 -10.62 -4.16
N GLY A 37 0.34 -10.29 -5.00
CA GLY A 37 1.24 -11.30 -5.59
C GLY A 37 2.01 -12.08 -4.52
N LYS A 38 2.51 -11.40 -3.47
CA LYS A 38 3.16 -12.07 -2.32
C LYS A 38 2.18 -12.95 -1.54
N TYR A 39 0.97 -12.46 -1.30
CA TYR A 39 -0.08 -13.20 -0.61
C TYR A 39 -0.52 -14.45 -1.40
N GLU A 40 -0.65 -14.38 -2.72
CA GLU A 40 -0.97 -15.55 -3.54
C GLU A 40 0.16 -16.57 -3.60
N MET A 41 1.43 -16.13 -3.56
CA MET A 41 2.59 -17.03 -3.55
C MET A 41 2.87 -17.67 -2.20
N SER A 42 2.67 -16.96 -1.09
CA SER A 42 3.12 -17.40 0.24
C SER A 42 2.02 -17.44 1.29
N GLY A 43 0.81 -16.95 1.00
CA GLY A 43 -0.26 -16.78 1.98
C GLY A 43 0.01 -15.68 3.01
N ASP A 44 1.08 -14.90 2.84
CA ASP A 44 1.57 -14.00 3.87
C ASP A 44 0.86 -12.64 3.81
N ILE A 45 0.01 -12.42 4.80
CA ILE A 45 -0.77 -11.19 5.01
C ILE A 45 0.08 -10.00 5.49
N LYS A 46 1.32 -10.22 5.96
CA LYS A 46 2.20 -9.11 6.36
C LYS A 46 2.60 -8.25 5.18
N ALA A 47 2.57 -8.79 3.96
CA ALA A 47 2.75 -8.03 2.74
C ALA A 47 1.77 -6.83 2.62
N PHE A 48 0.57 -6.94 3.17
CA PHE A 48 -0.39 -5.83 3.26
C PHE A 48 -0.12 -4.87 4.41
N GLN A 49 0.51 -5.34 5.49
CA GLN A 49 0.98 -4.49 6.59
C GLN A 49 2.14 -3.59 6.17
N GLU A 50 2.91 -3.99 5.16
CA GLU A 50 3.93 -3.15 4.52
C GLU A 50 3.34 -2.03 3.65
N VAL A 51 2.04 -2.10 3.31
CA VAL A 51 1.36 -1.07 2.52
C VAL A 51 0.94 0.06 3.47
N PRO A 52 1.30 1.33 3.17
CA PRO A 52 0.96 2.43 4.05
C PRO A 52 -0.56 2.64 4.11
N SER A 53 -1.08 2.92 5.30
CA SER A 53 -2.51 3.15 5.53
C SER A 53 -3.06 4.36 4.78
N THR A 54 -2.21 5.28 4.32
CA THR A 54 -2.58 6.36 3.39
C THR A 54 -3.11 5.82 2.05
N CYS A 55 -2.71 4.62 1.65
CA CYS A 55 -3.26 3.94 0.47
C CYS A 55 -4.67 3.42 0.66
N ALA A 56 -5.10 3.20 1.91
CA ALA A 56 -6.51 2.91 2.18
C ALA A 56 -7.37 4.07 1.68
N GLY A 57 -6.98 5.33 1.93
CA GLY A 57 -7.74 6.50 1.48
C GLY A 57 -7.91 6.61 -0.04
N THR A 58 -7.02 5.99 -0.83
CA THR A 58 -7.10 5.96 -2.30
C THR A 58 -7.96 4.81 -2.84
N LEU A 59 -8.31 3.84 -2.00
CA LEU A 59 -9.17 2.70 -2.33
C LEU A 59 -10.66 3.02 -2.23
N GLY A 60 -11.05 4.17 -1.66
CA GLY A 60 -12.45 4.54 -1.46
C GLY A 60 -13.23 3.48 -0.67
N ASP A 61 -14.23 2.85 -1.27
CA ASP A 61 -15.02 1.79 -0.63
C ASP A 61 -14.19 0.55 -0.24
N ALA A 62 -13.09 0.28 -0.96
CA ALA A 62 -12.20 -0.84 -0.66
C ALA A 62 -11.24 -0.56 0.52
N SER A 63 -11.24 0.66 1.11
CA SER A 63 -10.46 0.96 2.33
C SER A 63 -10.80 0.02 3.49
N LYS A 64 -12.09 -0.31 3.67
CA LYS A 64 -12.54 -1.22 4.73
C LYS A 64 -11.99 -2.63 4.53
N THR A 65 -12.05 -3.11 3.30
CA THR A 65 -11.53 -4.42 2.91
C THR A 65 -10.01 -4.49 3.12
N PHE A 66 -9.29 -3.41 2.78
CA PHE A 66 -7.86 -3.27 3.08
C PHE A 66 -7.60 -3.34 4.59
N ASN A 67 -8.28 -2.53 5.41
CA ASN A 67 -8.07 -2.54 6.86
C ASN A 67 -8.37 -3.91 7.50
N ASN A 68 -9.43 -4.59 7.06
CA ASN A 68 -9.73 -5.95 7.51
C ASN A 68 -8.62 -6.93 7.10
N CYS A 69 -8.08 -6.79 5.89
CA CYS A 69 -6.95 -7.58 5.43
C CYS A 69 -5.70 -7.36 6.30
N VAL A 70 -5.34 -6.09 6.56
CA VAL A 70 -4.17 -5.73 7.39
C VAL A 70 -4.34 -6.21 8.84
N SER A 71 -5.59 -6.27 9.32
CA SER A 71 -5.97 -6.82 10.62
C SER A 71 -5.89 -8.35 10.71
N GLY A 72 -5.55 -9.04 9.60
CA GLY A 72 -5.33 -10.48 9.55
C GLY A 72 -6.49 -11.29 8.97
N ASN A 73 -7.46 -10.64 8.32
CA ASN A 73 -8.54 -11.34 7.64
C ASN A 73 -8.15 -11.73 6.20
N SER A 74 -7.78 -12.99 6.01
CA SER A 74 -7.37 -13.56 4.72
C SER A 74 -8.43 -13.43 3.62
N ASP A 75 -9.71 -13.62 3.92
CA ASP A 75 -10.80 -13.46 2.94
C ASP A 75 -10.92 -12.00 2.47
N SER A 76 -10.72 -11.05 3.39
CA SER A 76 -10.66 -9.63 3.03
C SER A 76 -9.44 -9.33 2.16
N CYS A 77 -8.28 -9.94 2.43
CA CYS A 77 -7.11 -9.79 1.57
C CYS A 77 -7.36 -10.31 0.16
N ARG A 78 -7.99 -11.49 0.04
CA ARG A 78 -8.33 -12.08 -1.25
C ARG A 78 -9.34 -11.21 -2.01
N ASN A 79 -10.41 -10.75 -1.36
CA ASN A 79 -11.39 -9.85 -1.96
C ASN A 79 -10.79 -8.51 -2.40
N LEU A 80 -9.85 -7.97 -1.61
CA LEU A 80 -9.13 -6.75 -1.98
C LEU A 80 -8.28 -6.96 -3.24
N CYS A 81 -7.59 -8.09 -3.33
CA CYS A 81 -6.81 -8.44 -4.51
C CYS A 81 -7.66 -8.58 -5.76
N ASP A 82 -8.80 -9.25 -5.62
CA ASP A 82 -9.74 -9.43 -6.72
C ASP A 82 -10.28 -8.08 -7.21
N TRP A 83 -10.70 -7.21 -6.27
CA TRP A 83 -11.18 -5.87 -6.56
C TRP A 83 -10.13 -5.04 -7.31
N ILE A 84 -8.88 -5.05 -6.84
CA ILE A 84 -7.81 -4.24 -7.43
C ILE A 84 -7.37 -4.75 -8.83
N LYS A 85 -7.39 -6.08 -9.02
CA LYS A 85 -7.11 -6.71 -10.32
C LYS A 85 -8.23 -6.44 -11.33
N SER A 86 -9.48 -6.40 -10.85
CA SER A 86 -10.67 -6.15 -11.67
C SER A 86 -10.83 -4.70 -12.15
N GLY A 87 -10.05 -3.77 -11.62
CA GLY A 87 -9.97 -2.41 -12.15
C GLY A 87 -10.19 -1.32 -11.10
N GLY A 88 -10.94 -1.61 -10.04
CA GLY A 88 -11.29 -0.64 -8.99
C GLY A 88 -12.28 0.40 -9.46
#